data_AF-A0A6G0R5J9-F1
#
_entry.id   AF-A0A6G0R5J9-F1
#
_cell.length_a   1.000
_cell.length_b   1.000
_cell.length_c   1.000
_cell.angle_alpha   90.00
_cell.angle_beta   90.00
_cell.angle_gamma   90.00
#
_symmetry.space_group_name_H-M   'P 1'
#
loop_
_entity.id
_entity.type
_entity.pdbx_description
1 polymer ?
#
loop_
_entity_poly.entity_id
_entity_poly.type
_entity_poly.pdbx_seq_one_letter_code
_entity_poly.pdbx_strand_id
1 'polypeptide(L)'
;MGHSTWGGEGCYVKFSHWSICDQHTLDSGWGRSRYPCVMGHEIVDVVIQAGHKVKDLQVGDHVSIGALVSAWLNKDPKAPCSVCASGNDAYCPHRV
;
A
#
# COMPACT_ATOMS: atom_id res chain seq x y z
N MET A 1 9.78 19.19 -11.94
CA MET A 1 9.31 18.27 -10.88
C MET A 1 7.80 18.38 -10.84
N GLY A 2 7.11 17.51 -11.58
CA GLY A 2 5.66 17.60 -11.71
C GLY A 2 5.01 17.14 -10.42
N HIS A 3 4.40 18.07 -9.68
CA HIS A 3 3.54 17.74 -8.55
C HIS A 3 2.27 17.10 -9.12
N SER A 4 2.32 15.78 -9.36
CA SER A 4 1.13 15.00 -9.73
C SER A 4 0.13 15.07 -8.58
N THR A 5 -1.01 15.69 -8.83
CA THR A 5 -2.12 15.88 -7.89
C THR A 5 -2.73 14.54 -7.51
N TRP A 6 -2.25 13.94 -6.43
CA TRP A 6 -2.94 12.85 -5.74
C TRP A 6 -4.09 13.39 -4.90
N GLY A 7 -5.13 12.57 -4.66
CA GLY A 7 -6.38 12.89 -3.95
C GLY A 7 -6.26 13.31 -2.47
N GLY A 8 -5.06 13.69 -2.01
CA GLY A 8 -4.78 14.23 -0.68
C GLY A 8 -4.56 13.21 0.42
N GLU A 9 -4.81 11.92 0.17
CA GLU A 9 -4.89 10.87 1.21
C GLU A 9 -3.60 10.05 1.38
N GLY A 10 -2.62 10.18 0.48
CA GLY A 10 -1.42 9.35 0.47
C GLY A 10 -0.15 10.08 0.94
N CYS A 11 0.89 9.30 1.23
CA CYS A 11 2.25 9.77 1.49
C CYS A 11 3.22 9.25 0.43
N TYR A 12 4.25 10.04 0.11
CA TYR A 12 5.45 9.56 -0.55
C TYR A 12 6.49 9.23 0.51
N VAL A 13 7.10 8.07 0.34
CA VAL A 13 8.17 7.60 1.19
C VAL A 13 9.44 7.53 0.33
N LYS A 14 10.57 7.95 0.89
CA LYS A 14 11.86 7.66 0.27
C LYS A 14 12.00 6.13 0.20
N PHE A 15 12.79 5.63 -0.75
CA PHE A 15 13.09 4.20 -0.84
C PHE A 15 14.59 3.99 -0.61
N SER A 16 14.92 3.10 0.32
CA SER A 16 16.27 2.82 0.78
C SER A 16 16.47 1.36 1.17
N HIS A 17 15.48 0.75 1.85
CA HIS A 17 15.59 -0.62 2.35
C HIS A 17 14.29 -1.40 2.13
N TRP A 18 14.44 -2.66 1.72
CA TRP A 18 13.37 -3.63 1.59
C TRP A 18 13.94 -5.04 1.82
N SER A 19 13.13 -5.98 2.30
CA SER A 19 13.56 -7.37 2.49
C SER A 19 13.37 -8.22 1.22
N ILE A 20 14.10 -9.33 1.12
CA ILE A 20 13.92 -10.31 0.06
C ILE A 20 12.90 -11.36 0.51
N CYS A 21 11.65 -11.23 0.08
CA CYS A 21 10.55 -12.16 0.39
C CYS A 21 9.74 -12.63 -0.83
N ASP A 22 9.99 -12.06 -2.02
CA ASP A 22 9.10 -12.17 -3.19
C ASP A 22 9.61 -13.11 -4.31
N GLN A 23 10.56 -14.01 -4.04
CA GLN A 23 11.11 -14.90 -5.07
C GLN A 23 10.04 -15.73 -5.77
N HIS A 24 9.04 -16.23 -5.03
CA HIS A 24 7.93 -16.98 -5.62
C HIS A 24 7.12 -16.14 -6.62
N THR A 25 7.04 -14.82 -6.42
CA THR A 25 6.45 -13.91 -7.40
C THR A 25 7.40 -13.69 -8.58
N LEU A 26 8.71 -13.57 -8.37
CA LEU A 26 9.69 -13.42 -9.45
C LEU A 26 9.69 -14.61 -10.40
N ASP A 27 9.55 -15.82 -9.86
CA ASP A 27 9.68 -17.07 -10.60
C ASP A 27 8.31 -17.62 -11.08
N SER A 28 7.22 -16.86 -10.89
CA SER A 28 5.84 -17.31 -11.16
C SER A 28 5.46 -18.61 -10.41
N GLY A 29 6.03 -18.84 -9.23
CA GLY A 29 5.80 -20.03 -8.40
C GLY A 29 4.39 -20.15 -7.81
N TRP A 30 3.66 -19.04 -7.70
CA TRP A 30 2.24 -19.01 -7.28
C TRP A 30 1.26 -18.88 -8.45
N GLY A 31 1.74 -19.06 -9.68
CA GLY A 31 1.00 -18.78 -10.90
C GLY A 31 1.65 -17.67 -11.70
N ARG A 32 1.11 -17.41 -12.89
CA ARG A 32 1.71 -16.47 -13.85
C ARG A 32 1.78 -15.05 -13.26
N SER A 33 3.00 -14.55 -13.09
CA SER A 33 3.26 -13.16 -12.71
C SER A 33 3.05 -12.18 -13.86
N ARG A 34 2.80 -10.91 -13.50
CA ARG A 34 2.66 -9.81 -14.45
C ARG A 34 4.02 -9.13 -14.65
N TYR A 35 4.69 -9.45 -15.74
CA TYR A 35 5.99 -8.86 -16.06
C TYR A 35 5.88 -7.59 -16.94
N PRO A 36 6.80 -6.63 -16.80
CA PRO A 36 7.85 -6.57 -15.78
C PRO A 36 7.22 -6.41 -14.38
N CYS A 37 7.68 -7.20 -13.40
CA CYS A 37 7.23 -7.11 -12.02
C CYS A 37 8.26 -6.35 -11.19
N VAL A 38 7.76 -5.52 -10.28
CA VAL A 38 8.56 -4.87 -9.25
C VAL A 38 8.17 -5.51 -7.93
N MET A 39 9.16 -5.96 -7.18
CA MET A 39 8.97 -6.70 -5.93
C MET A 39 9.31 -5.84 -4.73
N GLY A 40 8.94 -6.32 -3.55
CA GLY A 40 9.21 -5.71 -2.27
C GLY A 40 7.92 -5.25 -1.62
N HIS A 41 7.51 -6.00 -0.60
CA HIS A 41 6.37 -5.66 0.24
C HIS A 41 6.72 -5.57 1.73
N GLU A 42 8.01 -5.56 2.07
CA GLU A 42 8.51 -5.34 3.42
C GLU A 42 9.46 -4.13 3.37
N ILE A 43 8.89 -2.93 3.30
CA ILE A 43 9.62 -1.68 3.11
C ILE A 43 9.64 -0.92 4.44
N VAL A 44 10.80 -0.38 4.82
CA VAL A 44 10.94 0.52 5.99
C VAL A 44 11.69 1.76 5.57
N ASP A 45 11.06 2.93 5.70
CA ASP A 45 11.66 4.18 5.23
C ASP A 45 10.96 5.44 5.81
N VAL A 46 11.29 6.62 5.27
CA VAL A 46 10.90 7.93 5.80
C VAL A 46 9.95 8.66 4.86
N VAL A 47 8.87 9.21 5.41
CA VAL A 47 7.92 10.06 4.66
C VAL A 47 8.60 11.34 4.20
N ILE A 48 8.58 11.59 2.89
CA ILE A 48 9.15 12.80 2.27
C ILE A 48 8.09 13.79 1.79
N GLN A 49 6.84 13.34 1.68
CA GLN A 49 5.70 14.20 1.34
C GLN A 49 4.41 13.56 1.88
N ALA A 50 3.58 14.34 2.56
CA ALA A 50 2.27 13.91 3.02
C ALA A 50 1.16 14.70 2.30
N GLY A 51 0.08 14.02 1.92
CA GLY A 51 -1.10 14.65 1.34
C GLY A 51 -1.87 15.49 2.37
N HIS A 52 -2.60 16.51 1.92
CA HIS A 52 -3.30 17.46 2.79
C HIS A 52 -4.44 16.85 3.64
N LYS A 53 -4.90 15.62 3.33
CA LYS A 53 -5.90 14.90 4.12
C LYS A 53 -5.28 13.85 5.06
N VAL A 54 -3.97 13.62 4.97
CA VAL A 54 -3.26 12.75 5.91
C VAL A 54 -3.25 13.42 7.27
N LYS A 55 -3.66 12.70 8.31
CA LYS A 55 -3.75 13.22 9.68
C LYS A 55 -2.79 12.53 10.65
N ASP A 56 -2.46 11.28 10.36
CA ASP A 56 -1.76 10.40 11.30
C ASP A 56 -0.27 10.22 10.97
N LEU A 57 0.20 10.85 9.89
CA LEU A 57 1.60 10.82 9.44
C LEU A 57 2.04 12.21 8.97
N GLN A 58 3.33 12.50 9.11
CA GLN A 58 3.96 13.74 8.68
C GLN A 58 5.34 13.48 8.04
N VAL A 59 5.87 14.50 7.36
CA VAL A 59 7.22 14.44 6.78
C VAL A 59 8.25 14.20 7.88
N GLY A 60 9.14 13.23 7.68
CA GLY A 60 10.15 12.81 8.64
C GLY A 60 9.77 11.57 9.45
N ASP A 61 8.51 11.13 9.43
CA ASP A 61 8.09 9.92 10.12
C ASP A 61 8.72 8.67 9.48
N HIS A 62 9.17 7.75 10.33
CA HIS A 62 9.56 6.40 9.93
C HIS A 62 8.30 5.53 9.81
N VAL A 63 8.13 4.89 8.66
CA VAL A 63 6.98 4.05 8.34
C VAL A 63 7.43 2.72 7.79
N SER A 64 6.60 1.70 8.00
CA SER A 64 6.73 0.39 7.37
C SER A 64 5.55 0.13 6.45
N ILE A 65 5.79 -0.36 5.23
CA ILE A 65 4.77 -0.74 4.27
C ILE A 65 4.83 -2.26 4.10
N GLY A 66 3.69 -2.92 4.36
CA GLY A 66 3.50 -4.36 4.23
C GLY A 66 2.90 -4.78 2.88
N ALA A 67 2.46 -6.03 2.79
CA ALA A 67 1.85 -6.62 1.59
C ALA A 67 0.46 -6.11 1.20
N LEU A 68 -0.24 -5.41 2.09
CA LEU A 68 -1.55 -4.81 1.81
C LEU A 68 -1.39 -3.29 1.71
N VAL A 69 -1.66 -2.72 0.53
CA VAL A 69 -1.61 -1.27 0.31
C VAL A 69 -2.99 -0.63 0.41
N SER A 70 -4.04 -1.34 -0.01
CA SER A 70 -5.40 -0.80 0.07
C SER A 70 -6.46 -1.86 0.24
N ALA A 71 -7.53 -1.49 0.94
CA ALA A 71 -8.78 -2.22 0.99
C ALA A 71 -9.95 -1.26 0.77
N TRP A 72 -11.15 -1.81 0.60
CA TRP A 72 -12.36 -1.02 0.41
C TRP A 72 -12.66 -0.06 1.57
N LEU A 73 -12.39 -0.51 2.81
CA LEU A 73 -12.56 0.25 4.05
C LEU A 73 -13.96 0.88 4.21
N ASN A 74 -14.98 0.32 3.56
CA ASN A 74 -16.35 0.84 3.56
C ASN A 74 -16.45 2.32 3.17
N LYS A 75 -15.58 2.80 2.26
CA LYS A 75 -15.58 4.20 1.80
C LYS A 75 -16.87 4.59 1.06
N ASP A 76 -17.53 3.65 0.39
CA ASP A 76 -18.86 3.87 -0.21
C ASP A 76 -19.95 3.19 0.64
N PRO A 77 -20.87 3.97 1.25
CA PRO A 77 -21.95 3.43 2.07
C PRO A 77 -22.97 2.60 1.27
N LYS A 78 -23.01 2.73 -0.07
CA LYS A 78 -23.91 1.94 -0.93
C LYS A 78 -23.43 0.51 -1.17
N ALA A 79 -22.17 0.24 -0.88
CA ALA A 79 -21.55 -1.07 -1.06
C ALA A 79 -20.78 -1.46 0.22
N PRO A 80 -21.51 -1.80 1.31
CA PRO A 80 -20.86 -2.20 2.55
C PRO A 80 -20.14 -3.55 2.38
N CYS A 81 -18.94 -3.63 2.96
CA CYS A 81 -18.13 -4.83 3.06
C CYS A 81 -18.07 -5.26 4.52
N SER A 82 -18.72 -6.39 4.84
CA SER A 82 -18.72 -6.98 6.18
C SER A 82 -17.32 -7.38 6.64
N VAL A 83 -16.45 -7.79 5.70
CA VAL A 83 -15.06 -8.15 5.98
C VAL A 83 -14.27 -6.95 6.48
N CYS A 84 -14.35 -5.80 5.80
CA CYS A 84 -13.72 -4.57 6.29
C CYS A 84 -14.35 -4.07 7.59
N ALA A 85 -15.67 -4.20 7.75
CA ALA A 85 -16.34 -3.81 9.00
C ALA A 85 -15.86 -4.65 10.20
N SER A 86 -15.42 -5.88 9.97
CA SER A 86 -14.84 -6.76 10.99
C SER A 86 -13.35 -6.52 11.26
N GLY A 87 -12.71 -5.55 10.58
CA GLY A 87 -11.27 -5.29 10.69
C GLY A 87 -10.39 -6.29 9.94
N ASN A 88 -10.97 -7.16 9.12
CA ASN A 88 -10.28 -8.23 8.40
C ASN A 88 -9.86 -7.80 6.98
N ASP A 89 -9.28 -6.61 6.84
CA ASP A 89 -9.05 -5.96 5.54
C ASP A 89 -8.19 -6.78 4.57
N ALA A 90 -7.27 -7.60 5.09
CA ALA A 90 -6.46 -8.53 4.31
C ALA A 90 -7.29 -9.57 3.54
N TYR A 91 -8.54 -9.81 3.96
CA TYR A 91 -9.47 -10.73 3.30
C TYR A 91 -10.51 -10.00 2.45
N CYS A 92 -10.45 -8.67 2.35
CA CYS A 92 -11.40 -7.91 1.55
C CYS A 92 -11.34 -8.36 0.08
N PRO A 93 -12.48 -8.65 -0.56
CA PRO A 93 -12.51 -9.06 -1.97
C PRO A 93 -12.15 -7.92 -2.95
N HIS A 94 -12.18 -6.68 -2.47
CA HIS A 94 -11.83 -5.47 -3.23
C HIS A 94 -10.50 -4.86 -2.77
N ARG A 95 -9.63 -5.65 -2.14
CA ARG A 95 -8.28 -5.21 -1.76
C ARG A 95 -7.35 -5.12 -2.97
N VAL A 96 -6.32 -4.28 -2.84
CA VAL A 96 -5.20 -4.12 -3.78
C VAL A 96 -3.90 -4.31 -3.02
#